data_AF-A0A9X0AB20-F1
#
_entry.id   AF-A0A9X0AB20-F1
#
_cell.length_a   1.000
_cell.length_b   1.000
_cell.length_c   1.000
_cell.angle_alpha   90.00
_cell.angle_beta   90.00
_cell.angle_gamma   90.00
#
_symmetry.space_group_name_H-M   'P 1'
#
loop_
_entity.id
_entity.type
_entity.pdbx_description
1 polymer ?
#
loop_
_entity_poly.entity_id
_entity_poly.type
_entity_poly.pdbx_seq_one_letter_code
_entity_poly.pdbx_strand_id
1 'polypeptide(L)'
;MNRLADEYILGSGSNIHVMIGVDIEYQGSKKVTLSVWQPQVVDNERGIMVLVTEKTVIDEIIRDENGNPNKSAQAVLHLQLRDFAPGTLVALYESTDEPMKESIFISASTLCRYLESVESAAAMLKAGEGFVNPEMQFLEKRYRARAPDDDLDKEY
;
A
#
# COMPACT_ATOMS: atom_id res chain seq x y z
N MET A 1 -1.32 3.12 -11.08
CA MET A 1 -1.94 2.68 -9.79
C MET A 1 -3.44 2.95 -9.66
N ASN A 2 -4.01 4.04 -10.20
CA ASN A 2 -5.46 4.34 -10.05
C ASN A 2 -6.38 3.19 -10.53
N ARG A 3 -6.12 2.64 -11.72
CA ARG A 3 -6.86 1.48 -12.24
C ARG A 3 -6.82 0.28 -11.29
N LEU A 4 -5.65 -0.03 -10.71
CA LEU A 4 -5.51 -1.12 -9.75
C LEU A 4 -6.31 -0.83 -8.47
N ALA A 5 -6.31 0.42 -8.01
CA ALA A 5 -7.11 0.82 -6.85
C ALA A 5 -8.60 0.60 -7.12
N ASP A 6 -9.11 0.96 -8.29
CA ASP A 6 -10.48 0.64 -8.69
C ASP A 6 -10.73 -0.88 -8.75
N GLU A 7 -9.82 -1.65 -9.37
CA GLU A 7 -9.94 -3.11 -9.47
C GLU A 7 -9.97 -3.79 -8.09
N TYR A 8 -9.15 -3.36 -7.14
CA TYR A 8 -9.12 -3.92 -5.79
C TYR A 8 -10.30 -3.42 -4.93
N ILE A 9 -10.52 -2.10 -4.86
CA ILE A 9 -11.51 -1.51 -3.96
C ILE A 9 -12.92 -1.71 -4.51
N LEU A 10 -13.18 -1.31 -5.75
CA LEU A 10 -14.51 -1.47 -6.36
C LEU A 10 -14.78 -2.93 -6.75
N GLY A 11 -13.78 -3.65 -7.27
CA GLY A 11 -13.93 -5.06 -7.65
C GLY A 11 -14.19 -6.00 -6.47
N SER A 12 -13.76 -5.61 -5.25
CA SER A 12 -14.13 -6.31 -4.01
C SER A 12 -15.50 -5.91 -3.44
N GLY A 13 -16.21 -4.97 -4.09
CA GLY A 13 -17.44 -4.39 -3.55
C GLY A 13 -17.21 -3.58 -2.27
N SER A 14 -16.07 -2.89 -2.16
CA SER A 14 -15.63 -2.17 -0.96
C SER A 14 -15.30 -3.05 0.25
N ASN A 15 -15.02 -4.35 0.07
CA ASN A 15 -14.50 -5.19 1.16
C ASN A 15 -12.98 -5.01 1.36
N ILE A 16 -12.30 -4.38 0.39
CA ILE A 16 -10.99 -3.77 0.58
C ILE A 16 -11.23 -2.29 0.84
N HIS A 17 -10.99 -1.85 2.07
CA HIS A 17 -11.26 -0.48 2.51
C HIS A 17 -10.09 0.48 2.30
N VAL A 18 -8.88 -0.05 2.12
CA VAL A 18 -7.67 0.76 1.86
C VAL A 18 -6.76 0.01 0.90
N MET A 19 -6.25 0.72 -0.11
CA MET A 19 -5.10 0.28 -0.91
C MET A 19 -3.94 1.24 -0.65
N ILE A 20 -2.75 0.68 -0.44
CA ILE A 20 -1.50 1.45 -0.28
C ILE A 20 -0.63 1.15 -1.48
N GLY A 21 -0.24 2.18 -2.21
CA GLY A 21 0.75 2.12 -3.27
C GLY A 21 2.06 2.69 -2.77
N VAL A 22 3.14 1.93 -2.96
CA VAL A 22 4.50 2.38 -2.68
C VAL A 22 5.21 2.43 -4.02
N ASP A 23 5.59 3.62 -4.44
CA ASP A 23 6.37 3.85 -5.65
C ASP A 23 7.83 4.06 -5.26
N ILE A 24 8.71 3.25 -5.85
CA ILE A 24 10.14 3.21 -5.54
C ILE A 24 10.87 3.60 -6.82
N GLU A 25 11.51 4.76 -6.80
CA GLU A 25 12.23 5.24 -7.97
C GLU A 25 13.45 4.35 -8.25
N TYR A 26 13.68 4.07 -9.53
CA TYR A 26 14.82 3.28 -10.00
C TYR A 26 15.93 4.19 -10.56
N GLN A 27 17.07 3.61 -10.96
CA GLN A 27 18.17 4.31 -11.66
C GLN A 27 19.03 5.27 -10.81
N GLY A 28 19.26 4.92 -9.54
CA GLY A 28 20.25 5.60 -8.69
C GLY A 28 19.64 6.63 -7.73
N SER A 29 18.37 6.96 -7.89
CA SER A 29 17.56 7.59 -6.84
C SER A 29 17.16 6.54 -5.79
N LYS A 30 17.13 6.94 -4.52
CA LYS A 30 16.50 6.17 -3.44
C LYS A 30 15.11 6.71 -3.09
N LYS A 31 14.57 7.63 -3.87
CA LYS A 31 13.29 8.26 -3.56
C LYS A 31 12.17 7.22 -3.50
N VAL A 32 11.31 7.36 -2.51
CA VAL A 32 10.11 6.54 -2.35
C VAL A 32 8.94 7.44 -2.00
N THR A 33 7.85 7.27 -2.74
CA THR A 33 6.58 7.96 -2.51
C THR A 33 5.51 6.95 -2.12
N LEU A 34 4.57 7.40 -1.28
CA LEU A 34 3.46 6.61 -0.81
C LEU A 34 2.14 7.28 -1.18
N SER A 35 1.22 6.46 -1.64
CA SER A 35 -0.14 6.87 -1.97
C SER A 35 -1.14 5.94 -1.30
N VAL A 36 -2.27 6.50 -0.89
CA VAL A 36 -3.36 5.76 -0.23
C VAL A 36 -4.65 6.01 -0.98
N TRP A 37 -5.40 4.94 -1.25
CA TRP A 37 -6.72 5.00 -1.84
C TRP A 37 -7.76 4.40 -0.90
N GLN A 38 -8.93 5.03 -0.83
CA GLN A 38 -10.07 4.62 0.00
C GLN A 38 -11.37 4.71 -0.80
N PRO A 39 -12.36 3.84 -0.51
CA PRO A 39 -13.69 3.94 -1.09
C PRO A 39 -14.41 5.19 -0.56
N GLN A 40 -15.08 5.90 -1.46
CA GLN A 40 -15.98 7.00 -1.14
C GLN A 40 -17.35 6.78 -1.79
N VAL A 41 -18.39 7.25 -1.11
CA VAL A 41 -19.74 7.32 -1.69
C VAL A 41 -20.01 8.77 -2.06
N VAL A 42 -20.20 9.03 -3.34
CA VAL A 42 -20.46 10.37 -3.89
C VAL A 42 -21.80 10.41 -4.61
N ASP A 43 -22.44 11.57 -4.61
CA ASP A 43 -23.63 11.81 -5.43
C ASP A 43 -23.19 12.11 -6.88
N ASN A 44 -23.92 11.57 -7.85
CA ASN A 44 -23.71 11.88 -9.26
C ASN A 44 -24.71 12.93 -9.75
N GLU A 45 -24.56 13.38 -11.00
CA GLU A 45 -25.43 14.41 -11.60
C GLU A 45 -26.93 14.05 -11.62
N ARG A 46 -27.26 12.77 -11.35
CA ARG A 46 -28.62 12.23 -11.35
C ARG A 46 -29.17 12.00 -9.94
N GLY A 47 -28.46 12.38 -8.88
CA GLY A 47 -28.90 12.14 -7.50
C GLY A 47 -28.67 10.69 -7.02
N ILE A 48 -27.87 9.91 -7.75
CA ILE A 48 -27.63 8.49 -7.45
C ILE A 48 -26.28 8.37 -6.73
N MET A 49 -26.29 7.73 -5.57
CA MET A 49 -25.08 7.41 -4.81
C MET A 49 -24.23 6.39 -5.57
N VAL A 50 -22.98 6.75 -5.85
CA VAL A 50 -22.00 5.91 -6.54
C VAL A 50 -20.79 5.69 -5.64
N LEU A 51 -20.32 4.45 -5.58
CA LEU A 51 -19.06 4.11 -4.95
C LEU A 51 -17.91 4.41 -5.93
N VAL A 52 -16.96 5.21 -5.49
CA VAL A 52 -15.76 5.59 -6.23
C VAL A 52 -14.52 5.34 -5.38
N THR A 53 -13.36 5.23 -6.03
CA THR A 53 -12.08 5.18 -5.33
C THR A 53 -11.47 6.57 -5.28
N GLU A 54 -11.08 7.03 -4.10
CA GLU A 54 -10.43 8.32 -3.90
C GLU A 54 -9.00 8.13 -3.41
N LYS A 55 -8.05 8.85 -4.03
CA LYS A 55 -6.65 8.92 -3.58
C LYS A 55 -6.54 9.94 -2.45
N THR A 56 -6.54 9.48 -1.19
CA THR A 56 -6.55 10.33 0.01
C THR A 56 -5.16 10.78 0.45
N VAL A 57 -4.12 10.05 0.06
CA VAL A 57 -2.72 10.48 0.18
C VAL A 57 -2.10 10.44 -1.21
N ILE A 58 -1.54 11.57 -1.66
CA ILE A 58 -1.05 11.75 -3.02
C ILE A 58 0.46 11.86 -3.01
N ASP A 59 1.13 10.76 -3.39
CA ASP A 59 2.56 10.71 -3.68
C ASP A 59 3.44 11.35 -2.58
N GLU A 60 3.08 11.08 -1.32
CA GLU A 60 3.76 11.60 -0.15
C GLU A 60 5.18 11.04 -0.12
N ILE A 61 6.19 11.91 -0.04
CA ILE A 61 7.58 11.50 -0.04
C ILE A 61 7.90 10.86 1.31
N ILE A 62 8.23 9.58 1.31
CA ILE A 62 8.62 8.84 2.51
C ILE A 62 10.14 8.78 2.65
N ARG A 63 10.84 8.65 1.53
CA ARG A 63 12.30 8.60 1.44
C ARG A 63 12.77 9.56 0.35
N ASP A 64 13.76 10.40 0.64
CA ASP A 64 14.34 11.30 -0.36
C ASP A 64 15.28 10.55 -1.33
N GLU A 65 15.76 11.27 -2.35
CA GLU A 65 16.67 10.74 -3.38
C GLU A 65 17.98 10.18 -2.81
N ASN A 66 18.41 10.67 -1.64
CA ASN A 66 19.63 10.24 -0.96
C ASN A 66 19.39 9.05 -0.02
N GLY A 67 18.14 8.64 0.18
CA GLY A 67 17.76 7.55 1.09
C GLY A 67 17.40 8.01 2.49
N ASN A 68 17.32 9.31 2.77
CA ASN A 68 16.95 9.79 4.09
C ASN A 68 15.42 9.74 4.27
N PRO A 69 14.93 9.32 5.45
CA PRO A 69 13.51 9.41 5.75
C PRO A 69 13.02 10.86 5.77
N ASN A 70 11.82 11.09 5.25
CA ASN A 70 11.14 12.37 5.40
C ASN A 70 10.84 12.63 6.89
N LYS A 71 11.20 13.82 7.38
CA LYS A 71 11.06 14.23 8.78
C LYS A 71 9.73 14.94 9.06
N SER A 72 8.93 15.19 8.02
CA SER A 72 7.59 15.76 8.17
C SER A 72 6.73 14.86 9.05
N ALA A 73 5.99 15.47 9.98
CA ALA A 73 4.99 14.75 10.77
C ALA A 73 3.85 14.18 9.91
N GLN A 74 3.69 14.67 8.67
CA GLN A 74 2.71 14.19 7.70
C GLN A 74 3.19 12.97 6.91
N ALA A 75 4.50 12.70 6.89
CA ALA A 75 5.09 11.54 6.20
C ALA A 75 4.96 10.27 7.06
N VAL A 76 3.72 9.90 7.34
CA VAL A 76 3.35 8.76 8.18
C VAL A 76 2.24 8.01 7.47
N LEU A 77 2.37 6.69 7.39
CA LEU A 77 1.25 5.85 7.02
C LEU A 77 0.27 5.79 8.19
N HIS A 78 -0.90 6.38 8.01
CA HIS A 78 -1.99 6.40 8.98
C HIS A 78 -3.13 5.51 8.50
N LEU A 79 -3.50 4.53 9.31
CA LEU A 79 -4.62 3.62 9.08
C LEU A 79 -5.48 3.56 10.34
N GLN A 80 -6.71 3.11 10.22
CA GLN A 80 -7.63 2.93 11.35
C GLN A 80 -8.08 1.47 11.44
N LEU A 81 -8.43 0.99 12.64
CA LEU A 81 -8.87 -0.40 12.81
C LEU A 81 -10.10 -0.74 11.96
N ARG A 82 -11.01 0.23 11.76
CA ARG A 82 -12.16 0.07 10.86
C ARG A 82 -11.79 -0.26 9.41
N ASP A 83 -10.59 0.10 8.95
CA ASP A 83 -10.11 -0.20 7.60
C ASP A 83 -9.87 -1.71 7.39
N PHE A 84 -9.83 -2.49 8.48
CA PHE A 84 -9.61 -3.94 8.48
C PHE A 84 -10.86 -4.74 8.86
N ALA A 85 -12.00 -4.07 9.04
CA ALA A 85 -13.24 -4.67 9.50
C ALA A 85 -14.32 -4.59 8.42
N PRO A 86 -15.17 -5.63 8.26
CA PRO A 86 -16.35 -5.52 7.41
C PRO A 86 -17.24 -4.36 7.85
N GLY A 87 -17.89 -3.68 6.90
CA GLY A 87 -18.78 -2.56 7.22
C GLY A 87 -19.90 -2.91 8.22
N THR A 88 -20.37 -4.17 8.22
CA THR A 88 -21.33 -4.66 9.21
C THR A 88 -20.76 -4.69 10.63
N LEU A 89 -19.48 -5.03 10.79
CA LEU A 89 -18.79 -5.00 12.06
C LEU A 89 -18.56 -3.54 12.49
N VAL A 90 -18.12 -2.68 11.58
CA VAL A 90 -17.93 -1.25 11.86
C VAL A 90 -19.23 -0.63 12.37
N ALA A 91 -20.36 -0.87 11.70
CA ALA A 91 -21.67 -0.35 12.08
C ALA A 91 -22.14 -0.78 13.49
N LEU A 92 -21.76 -1.98 13.96
CA LEU A 92 -22.08 -2.43 15.32
C LEU A 92 -21.40 -1.59 16.41
N TYR A 93 -20.25 -0.98 16.09
CA TYR A 93 -19.45 -0.18 17.00
C TYR A 93 -19.55 1.33 16.71
N GLU A 94 -20.36 1.77 15.73
CA GLU A 94 -20.50 3.20 15.43
C GLU A 94 -21.26 3.96 16.54
N SER A 95 -22.18 3.29 17.23
CA SER A 95 -23.01 3.88 18.29
C SER A 95 -22.50 3.57 19.72
N THR A 96 -21.33 2.95 19.85
CA THR A 96 -20.74 2.60 21.15
C THR A 96 -19.79 3.70 21.64
N ASP A 97 -19.54 3.72 22.95
CA ASP A 97 -18.55 4.63 23.55
C ASP A 97 -17.10 4.30 23.13
N GLU A 98 -16.88 3.11 22.57
CA GLU A 98 -15.61 2.62 22.02
C GLU A 98 -15.77 2.32 20.51
N PRO A 99 -15.78 3.34 19.64
CA PRO A 99 -15.82 3.12 18.20
C PRO A 99 -14.45 2.66 17.71
N MET A 100 -14.40 1.82 16.65
CA MET A 100 -13.18 1.32 16.00
C MET A 100 -12.37 2.41 15.27
N LYS A 101 -11.96 3.44 16.00
CA LYS A 101 -11.24 4.64 15.52
C LYS A 101 -9.78 4.65 15.96
N GLU A 102 -9.33 3.61 16.65
CA GLU A 102 -7.93 3.45 17.01
C GLU A 102 -7.08 3.47 15.75
N SER A 103 -5.98 4.21 15.84
CA SER A 103 -5.13 4.52 14.70
C SER A 103 -3.83 3.72 14.76
N ILE A 104 -3.44 3.18 13.61
CA ILE A 104 -2.15 2.54 13.37
C ILE A 104 -1.29 3.55 12.62
N PHE A 105 -0.09 3.80 13.14
CA PHE A 105 0.86 4.72 12.55
C PHE A 105 2.17 4.00 12.23
N ILE A 106 2.67 4.17 11.00
CA ILE A 106 4.02 3.75 10.61
C ILE A 106 4.77 4.98 10.10
N SER A 107 5.80 5.39 10.84
CA SER A 107 6.61 6.56 10.47
C SER A 107 7.40 6.32 9.19
N ALA A 108 7.74 7.40 8.48
CA ALA A 108 8.68 7.33 7.36
C ALA A 108 10.01 6.65 7.72
N SER A 109 10.54 6.91 8.92
CA SER A 109 11.76 6.24 9.41
C SER A 109 11.60 4.72 9.52
N THR A 110 10.44 4.25 9.97
CA THR A 110 10.16 2.82 10.09
C THR A 110 9.99 2.18 8.71
N LEU A 111 9.27 2.84 7.80
CA LEU A 111 9.12 2.40 6.41
C LEU A 111 10.47 2.33 5.69
N CYS A 112 11.32 3.35 5.84
CA CYS A 112 12.67 3.36 5.27
C CYS A 112 13.50 2.18 5.78
N ARG A 113 13.45 1.87 7.07
CA ARG A 113 14.15 0.72 7.64
C ARG A 113 13.67 -0.61 7.05
N TYR A 114 12.37 -0.76 6.79
CA TYR A 114 11.85 -1.95 6.11
C TYR A 114 12.36 -2.03 4.67
N LEU A 115 12.36 -0.92 3.94
CA LEU A 115 12.89 -0.85 2.58
C LEU A 115 14.37 -1.21 2.54
N GLU A 116 15.20 -0.66 3.43
CA GLU A 116 16.63 -0.98 3.54
C GLU A 116 16.86 -2.48 3.80
N SER A 117 16.05 -3.09 4.67
CA SER A 117 16.16 -4.52 4.95
C SER A 117 15.86 -5.37 3.72
N VAL A 118 14.84 -5.00 2.92
CA VAL A 118 14.47 -5.73 1.70
C VAL A 118 15.49 -5.49 0.60
N GLU A 119 15.99 -4.26 0.44
CA GLU A 119 17.03 -3.90 -0.53
C GLU A 119 18.35 -4.64 -0.25
N SER A 120 18.74 -4.73 1.02
CA SER A 120 19.92 -5.50 1.45
C SER A 120 19.77 -6.99 1.12
N ALA A 121 18.61 -7.58 1.46
CA ALA A 121 18.33 -8.97 1.11
C ALA A 121 18.34 -9.21 -0.42
N ALA A 122 17.79 -8.27 -1.19
CA ALA A 122 17.81 -8.34 -2.65
C ALA A 122 19.23 -8.22 -3.23
N ALA A 123 20.10 -7.40 -2.62
CA ALA A 123 21.50 -7.28 -3.01
C ALA A 123 22.27 -8.57 -2.75
N MET A 124 22.08 -9.21 -1.58
CA MET A 124 22.69 -10.50 -1.27
C MET A 124 22.28 -11.58 -2.29
N LEU A 125 21.00 -11.66 -2.63
CA LEU A 125 20.50 -12.59 -3.64
C LEU A 125 21.15 -12.36 -5.02
N LYS A 126 21.29 -11.09 -5.44
CA LYS A 126 21.97 -10.74 -6.71
C LYS A 126 23.46 -11.09 -6.70
N ALA A 127 24.11 -10.98 -5.55
CA ALA A 127 25.51 -11.35 -5.37
C ALA A 127 25.73 -12.87 -5.25
N GLY A 128 24.66 -13.68 -5.18
CA GLY A 128 24.76 -15.12 -4.91
C GLY A 128 25.18 -15.45 -3.48
N GLU A 129 25.02 -14.50 -2.57
CA GLU A 129 25.39 -14.62 -1.16
C GLU A 129 24.18 -15.09 -0.33
N GLY A 130 24.37 -16.11 0.51
CA GLY A 130 23.33 -16.63 1.41
C GLY A 130 23.29 -18.15 1.48
N PHE A 131 22.50 -18.67 2.42
CA PHE A 131 22.28 -20.10 2.58
C PHE A 131 20.97 -20.50 1.90
N VAL A 132 21.06 -21.39 0.91
CA VAL A 132 19.89 -22.05 0.33
C VAL A 132 19.50 -23.19 1.26
N ASN A 133 18.24 -23.22 1.71
CA ASN A 133 17.74 -24.40 2.43
C ASN A 133 17.67 -25.59 1.45
N PRO A 134 18.48 -26.65 1.63
CA PRO A 134 18.48 -27.80 0.73
C PRO A 134 17.12 -28.51 0.66
N GLU A 135 16.29 -28.41 1.70
CA GLU A 135 14.94 -28.99 1.71
C GLU A 135 13.98 -28.30 0.72
N MET A 136 14.25 -27.03 0.36
CA MET A 136 13.44 -26.30 -0.63
C MET A 136 13.87 -26.55 -2.08
N GLN A 137 14.98 -27.27 -2.34
CA GLN A 137 15.41 -27.59 -3.71
C GLN A 137 14.44 -28.52 -4.46
N PHE A 138 13.65 -29.31 -3.72
CA PHE A 138 12.74 -30.31 -4.28
C PHE A 138 11.28 -29.86 -4.31
N LEU A 139 11.00 -28.60 -3.96
CA LEU A 139 9.65 -28.05 -3.91
C LEU A 139 9.49 -26.98 -4.99
N GLU A 140 8.64 -27.23 -5.97
CA GLU A 140 8.19 -26.16 -6.87
C GLU A 140 7.25 -25.22 -6.11
N LYS A 141 7.67 -23.97 -5.95
CA LYS A 141 6.81 -22.93 -5.42
C LYS A 141 5.67 -22.70 -6.43
N ARG A 142 4.42 -22.90 -6.02
CA ARG A 142 3.25 -22.56 -6.83
C ARG A 142 3.35 -21.08 -7.23
N TYR A 143 3.49 -20.83 -8.53
CA TYR A 143 3.52 -19.48 -9.09
C TYR A 143 2.20 -18.78 -8.70
N ARG A 144 2.27 -17.60 -8.10
CA ARG A 144 1.06 -16.77 -7.91
C ARG A 144 0.56 -16.42 -9.31
N ALA A 145 -0.75 -16.47 -9.55
CA ALA A 145 -1.31 -15.87 -10.76
C ALA A 145 -0.73 -14.46 -10.89
N ARG A 146 -0.24 -14.13 -12.10
CA ARG A 146 0.45 -12.88 -12.41
C ARG A 146 -0.35 -11.72 -11.80
N ALA A 147 0.29 -10.91 -10.94
CA ALA A 147 -0.30 -9.66 -10.52
C ALA A 147 -0.66 -8.87 -11.79
N PRO A 148 -1.81 -8.17 -11.84
CA PRO A 148 -2.17 -7.37 -13.00
C PRO A 148 -0.98 -6.47 -13.37
N ASP A 149 -0.65 -6.39 -14.66
CA ASP A 149 0.55 -5.71 -15.11
C ASP A 149 0.53 -4.26 -14.60
N ASP A 150 1.61 -3.84 -13.91
CA ASP A 150 1.84 -2.43 -13.62
C ASP A 150 2.02 -1.73 -14.97
N ASP A 151 1.02 -0.95 -15.39
CA ASP A 151 1.14 0.03 -16.47
C ASP A 151 2.14 1.11 -16.02
N LEU A 152 3.43 0.78 -16.11
CA LEU A 152 4.51 1.75 -16.13
C LEU A 152 4.42 2.44 -17.49
N ASP A 153 3.83 3.62 -17.52
CA ASP A 153 3.77 4.47 -18.71
C ASP A 153 5.17 4.59 -19.31
N LYS A 154 5.38 3.91 -20.44
CA LYS A 154 6.53 4.13 -21.30
C LYS A 154 6.26 5.41 -22.10
N GLU A 155 6.42 6.56 -21.46
CA GLU A 155 6.60 7.79 -22.22
C GLU A 155 8.02 7.78 -22.83
N TYR A 156 8.02 7.78 -24.16
CA TYR A 156 9.18 7.94 -25.04
C TYR A 156 9.55 9.41 -25.21
#